data_AF-A0A1M5BM30-F1
#
_entry.id   AF-A0A1M5BM30-F1
#
_cell.length_a   1.000
_cell.length_b   1.000
_cell.length_c   1.000
_cell.angle_alpha   90.00
_cell.angle_beta   90.00
_cell.angle_gamma   90.00
#
_symmetry.space_group_name_H-M   'P 1'
#
loop_
_entity.id
_entity.type
_entity.pdbx_description
1 polymer ?
#
loop_
_entity_poly.entity_id
_entity_poly.type
_entity_poly.pdbx_seq_one_letter_code
_entity_poly.pdbx_strand_id
1 'polypeptide(L)'
;MMSDGAVHAGIGQTLNLGWQWENIKDYTERTYKKELPAKNFARLLVNICDNLYGQKPGDDTTVVVVKIRKPQNVNVLIGPPVDKELDEYVIKKFINSVGKKVVCGGTTSQIVCRVLNKELKVNLNYINPSIPPTAEIDGIDLACEGVLTMSKAVEYVKRYISSKDTLTDLFYLNKYDGSSRLSKMLIEEATNIHFFVGRAINPAHQNPEFPLDLGLKLKLVDTMAGYLKCLGKEVTVEYF
;
A
#
# COMPACT_ATOMS: atom_id res chain seq x y z
N MET A 1 5.62 -17.37 16.24
CA MET A 1 6.67 -17.69 17.23
C MET A 1 6.72 -16.56 18.24
N MET A 2 7.08 -16.84 19.48
CA MET A 2 7.19 -15.83 20.53
C MET A 2 8.28 -16.25 21.53
N SER A 3 8.88 -15.28 22.22
CA SER A 3 9.71 -15.57 23.40
C SER A 3 8.84 -15.97 24.60
N ASP A 4 9.48 -16.52 25.61
CA ASP A 4 8.89 -16.81 26.92
C ASP A 4 8.36 -15.55 27.62
N GLY A 5 8.96 -14.38 27.42
CA GLY A 5 8.40 -13.10 27.86
C GLY A 5 6.93 -12.88 27.44
N ALA A 6 6.50 -13.38 26.28
CA ALA A 6 5.08 -13.33 25.90
C ALA A 6 4.20 -14.28 26.73
N VAL A 7 4.69 -15.50 26.98
CA VAL A 7 3.98 -16.54 27.76
C VAL A 7 3.88 -16.13 29.24
N HIS A 8 4.93 -15.47 29.74
CA HIS A 8 5.05 -14.98 31.11
C HIS A 8 4.46 -13.57 31.31
N ALA A 9 3.84 -12.97 30.29
CA ALA A 9 3.30 -11.63 30.40
C ALA A 9 2.25 -11.53 31.52
N GLY A 10 2.46 -10.59 32.44
CA GLY A 10 1.61 -10.42 33.64
C GLY A 10 2.05 -11.17 34.89
N ILE A 11 3.15 -11.94 34.83
CA ILE A 11 3.86 -12.38 36.05
C ILE A 11 4.42 -11.14 36.76
N GLY A 12 4.27 -11.08 38.08
CA GLY A 12 4.59 -9.93 38.92
C GLY A 12 3.48 -8.88 39.05
N GLN A 13 2.31 -9.10 38.42
CA GLN A 13 1.13 -8.23 38.50
C GLN A 13 0.01 -8.85 39.37
N THR A 14 -1.13 -8.15 39.51
CA THR A 14 -2.22 -8.52 40.44
C THR A 14 -2.77 -9.94 40.25
N LEU A 15 -2.78 -10.46 39.01
CA LEU A 15 -3.31 -11.79 38.69
C LEU A 15 -2.23 -12.85 38.42
N ASN A 16 -0.94 -12.55 38.60
CA ASN A 16 0.30 -13.39 38.58
C ASN A 16 0.29 -14.82 37.96
N LEU A 17 -0.50 -15.07 36.93
CA LEU A 17 -0.65 -16.38 36.29
C LEU A 17 0.08 -16.43 34.93
N GLY A 18 0.64 -15.31 34.46
CA GLY A 18 1.15 -15.18 33.10
C GLY A 18 0.03 -15.20 32.05
N TRP A 19 0.37 -14.96 30.77
CA TRP A 19 -0.60 -15.07 29.69
C TRP A 19 -0.87 -16.53 29.36
N GLN A 20 0.15 -17.40 29.39
CA GLN A 20 0.09 -18.81 29.01
C GLN A 20 -0.11 -19.04 27.51
N TRP A 21 0.52 -20.09 26.99
CA TRP A 21 0.52 -20.41 25.56
C TRP A 21 -0.90 -20.67 25.02
N GLU A 22 -1.71 -21.38 25.80
CA GLU A 22 -3.09 -21.74 25.46
C GLU A 22 -3.98 -20.51 25.29
N ASN A 23 -3.85 -19.51 26.17
CA ASN A 23 -4.64 -18.29 26.06
C ASN A 23 -4.15 -17.40 24.91
N ILE A 24 -2.84 -17.39 24.62
CA ILE A 24 -2.30 -16.69 23.45
C ILE A 24 -2.87 -17.31 22.18
N LYS A 25 -2.89 -18.65 22.09
CA LYS A 25 -3.48 -19.39 20.97
C LYS A 25 -4.97 -19.03 20.80
N ASP A 26 -5.75 -19.14 21.88
CA ASP A 26 -7.19 -18.84 21.84
C ASP A 26 -7.48 -17.39 21.43
N TYR A 27 -6.72 -16.43 21.98
CA TYR A 27 -6.82 -15.03 21.59
C TYR A 27 -6.50 -14.83 20.11
N THR A 28 -5.44 -15.48 19.63
CA THR A 28 -4.99 -15.42 18.25
C THR A 28 -6.07 -15.93 17.31
N GLU A 29 -6.68 -17.08 17.60
CA GLU A 29 -7.74 -17.68 16.79
C GLU A 29 -8.99 -16.79 16.73
N ARG A 30 -9.38 -16.15 17.84
CA ARG A 30 -10.55 -15.26 17.91
C ARG A 30 -10.33 -13.91 17.23
N THR A 31 -9.11 -13.39 17.27
CA THR A 31 -8.81 -12.01 16.86
C THR A 31 -8.27 -11.92 15.44
N TYR A 32 -7.69 -13.01 14.91
CA TYR A 32 -7.14 -13.03 13.57
C TYR A 32 -8.20 -12.71 12.51
N LYS A 33 -7.82 -11.84 11.56
CA LYS A 33 -8.60 -11.53 10.36
C LYS A 33 -7.72 -11.69 9.12
N LYS A 34 -8.30 -12.19 8.03
CA LYS A 34 -7.58 -12.44 6.78
C LYS A 34 -6.95 -11.19 6.21
N GLU A 35 -7.55 -10.03 6.43
CA GLU A 35 -7.11 -8.72 5.94
C GLU A 35 -5.97 -8.15 6.78
N LEU A 36 -5.79 -8.63 8.02
CA LEU A 36 -4.83 -8.05 8.96
C LEU A 36 -3.38 -8.32 8.49
N PRO A 37 -2.53 -7.28 8.37
CA PRO A 37 -1.12 -7.46 8.05
C PRO A 37 -0.36 -8.18 9.18
N ALA A 38 0.60 -9.03 8.82
CA ALA A 38 1.43 -9.77 9.79
C ALA A 38 2.16 -8.83 10.77
N LYS A 39 2.69 -7.71 10.27
CA LYS A 39 3.31 -6.66 11.11
C LYS A 39 2.32 -6.14 12.17
N ASN A 40 1.10 -5.79 11.77
CA ASN A 40 0.11 -5.25 12.69
C ASN A 40 -0.33 -6.29 13.72
N PHE A 41 -0.44 -7.55 13.32
CA PHE A 41 -0.78 -8.63 14.24
C PHE A 41 0.34 -8.94 15.23
N ALA A 42 1.61 -8.93 14.80
CA ALA A 42 2.75 -9.08 15.71
C ALA A 42 2.75 -7.96 16.77
N ARG A 43 2.50 -6.72 16.34
CA ARG A 43 2.42 -5.55 17.22
C ARG A 43 1.25 -5.61 18.17
N LEU A 44 0.10 -6.11 17.73
CA LEU A 44 -1.05 -6.35 18.59
C LEU A 44 -0.69 -7.27 19.75
N LEU A 45 -0.02 -8.41 19.46
CA LEU A 45 0.39 -9.37 20.48
C LEU A 45 1.41 -8.77 21.47
N VAL A 46 2.40 -8.01 20.98
CA VAL A 46 3.37 -7.31 21.84
C VAL A 46 2.69 -6.27 22.74
N ASN A 47 1.76 -5.47 22.20
CA ASN A 47 1.03 -4.48 22.98
C ASN A 47 0.15 -5.12 24.06
N ILE A 48 -0.40 -6.32 23.80
CA ILE A 48 -1.14 -7.07 24.83
C ILE A 48 -0.18 -7.49 25.95
N CYS A 49 1.01 -7.99 25.62
CA CYS A 49 2.01 -8.34 26.63
C CYS A 49 2.38 -7.12 27.48
N ASP A 50 2.63 -5.97 26.86
CA ASP A 50 2.92 -4.71 27.57
C ASP A 50 1.77 -4.30 28.52
N ASN A 51 0.53 -4.42 28.06
CA ASN A 51 -0.65 -4.18 28.91
C ASN A 51 -0.75 -5.18 30.07
N LEU A 52 -0.48 -6.47 29.82
CA LEU A 52 -0.46 -7.50 30.87
C LEU A 52 0.65 -7.23 31.89
N TYR A 53 1.78 -6.66 31.47
CA TYR A 53 2.84 -6.17 32.35
C TYR A 53 2.51 -4.82 33.04
N GLY A 54 1.31 -4.26 32.86
CA GLY A 54 0.95 -2.97 33.43
C GLY A 54 1.82 -1.82 32.90
N GLN A 55 2.26 -1.91 31.64
CA GLN A 55 3.17 -0.98 30.96
C GLN A 55 4.53 -0.83 31.64
N LYS A 56 4.93 -1.85 32.41
CA LYS A 56 6.25 -1.98 33.02
C LYS A 56 6.79 -3.36 32.67
N PRO A 57 7.33 -3.56 31.45
CA PRO A 57 7.80 -4.85 30.98
C PRO A 57 8.74 -5.50 32.01
N GLY A 58 8.41 -6.72 32.41
CA GLY A 58 9.23 -7.50 33.35
C GLY A 58 10.29 -8.36 32.68
N ASP A 59 10.19 -8.56 31.36
CA ASP A 59 11.07 -9.38 30.54
C ASP A 59 11.06 -8.92 29.07
N ASP A 60 12.08 -9.30 28.31
CA ASP A 60 12.19 -9.03 26.89
C ASP A 60 11.15 -9.85 26.10
N THR A 61 10.18 -9.16 25.50
CA THR A 61 9.09 -9.80 24.76
C THR A 61 9.29 -9.67 23.25
N THR A 62 9.44 -10.80 22.56
CA THR A 62 9.56 -10.86 21.10
C THR A 62 8.45 -11.70 20.49
N VAL A 63 7.82 -11.20 19.43
CA VAL A 63 6.79 -11.93 18.66
C VAL A 63 7.11 -11.87 17.17
N VAL A 64 7.09 -13.03 16.51
CA VAL A 64 7.25 -13.18 15.06
C VAL A 64 5.99 -13.81 14.48
N VAL A 65 5.38 -13.11 13.52
CA VAL A 65 4.18 -13.56 12.79
C VAL A 65 4.54 -13.86 11.34
N VAL A 66 4.21 -15.06 10.89
CA VAL A 66 4.34 -15.48 9.50
C VAL A 66 2.93 -15.63 8.91
N LYS A 67 2.65 -14.93 7.81
CA LYS A 67 1.36 -15.02 7.11
C LYS A 67 1.55 -15.69 5.76
N ILE A 68 1.11 -16.94 5.68
CA ILE A 68 1.11 -17.72 4.44
C ILE A 68 -0.09 -17.28 3.60
N ARG A 69 0.16 -16.94 2.32
CA ARG A 69 -0.88 -16.53 1.37
C ARG A 69 -0.47 -16.87 -0.06
N LYS A 70 -1.45 -17.01 -0.95
CA LYS A 70 -1.18 -17.08 -2.40
C LYS A 70 -0.62 -15.73 -2.89
N PRO A 71 0.21 -15.72 -3.95
CA PRO A 71 0.64 -14.47 -4.58
C PRO A 71 -0.54 -13.56 -4.92
N GLN A 72 -0.41 -12.28 -4.63
CA GLN A 72 -1.38 -11.23 -4.93
C GLN A 72 -0.66 -10.17 -5.77
N ASN A 73 -0.99 -10.13 -7.06
CA ASN A 73 -0.39 -9.22 -8.01
C ASN A 73 -1.13 -7.88 -8.03
N VAL A 74 -0.39 -6.76 -8.03
CA VAL A 74 -0.93 -5.42 -8.25
C VAL A 74 -0.14 -4.78 -9.39
N ASN A 75 -0.85 -4.31 -10.41
CA ASN A 75 -0.26 -3.68 -11.58
C ASN A 75 -0.60 -2.19 -11.54
N VAL A 76 0.40 -1.33 -11.67
CA VAL A 76 0.25 0.12 -11.59
C VAL A 76 0.72 0.74 -12.89
N LEU A 77 -0.22 1.29 -13.66
CA LEU A 77 0.06 2.05 -14.87
C LEU A 77 0.17 3.54 -14.52
N ILE A 78 1.33 4.16 -14.78
CA ILE A 78 1.58 5.58 -14.49
C ILE A 78 2.18 6.29 -15.70
N GLY A 79 1.40 7.21 -16.25
CA GLY A 79 1.74 7.96 -17.46
C GLY A 79 1.60 7.14 -18.76
N PRO A 80 1.37 7.80 -19.90
CA PRO A 80 1.30 7.14 -21.20
C PRO A 80 2.68 6.86 -21.82
N PRO A 81 2.77 5.86 -22.73
CA PRO A 81 4.01 5.57 -23.46
C PRO A 81 4.49 6.79 -24.26
N VAL A 82 5.80 6.86 -24.55
CA VAL A 82 6.36 7.95 -25.37
C VAL A 82 5.74 7.98 -26.76
N ASP A 83 5.62 6.80 -27.36
CA ASP A 83 5.02 6.61 -28.66
C ASP A 83 3.53 6.26 -28.49
N LYS A 84 2.66 7.09 -29.08
CA LYS A 84 1.20 6.91 -29.04
C LYS A 84 0.75 5.66 -29.79
N GLU A 85 1.50 5.20 -30.78
CA GLU A 85 1.19 3.95 -31.51
C GLU A 85 1.30 2.73 -30.58
N LEU A 86 2.02 2.85 -29.46
CA LEU A 86 2.10 1.81 -28.44
C LEU A 86 0.96 1.84 -27.42
N ASP A 87 0.07 2.84 -27.44
CA ASP A 87 -1.04 2.97 -26.47
C ASP A 87 -1.84 1.67 -26.38
N GLU A 88 -2.30 1.15 -27.51
CA GLU A 88 -3.13 -0.06 -27.54
C GLU A 88 -2.38 -1.30 -27.03
N TYR A 89 -1.11 -1.44 -27.42
CA TYR A 89 -0.25 -2.53 -26.96
C TYR A 89 -0.05 -2.49 -25.44
N VAL A 90 0.31 -1.33 -24.89
CA VAL A 90 0.58 -1.16 -23.46
C VAL A 90 -0.68 -1.38 -22.64
N ILE A 91 -1.82 -0.81 -23.06
CA ILE A 91 -3.09 -1.00 -22.33
C ILE A 91 -3.54 -2.47 -22.38
N LYS A 92 -3.43 -3.15 -23.52
CA LYS A 92 -3.77 -4.58 -23.62
C LYS A 92 -2.84 -5.43 -22.74
N LYS A 93 -1.54 -5.16 -22.75
CA LYS A 93 -0.57 -5.84 -21.86
C LYS A 93 -0.91 -5.60 -20.39
N PHE A 94 -1.23 -4.36 -20.03
CA PHE A 94 -1.61 -3.97 -18.68
C PHE A 94 -2.89 -4.68 -18.23
N ILE A 95 -3.96 -4.68 -19.02
CA ILE A 95 -5.24 -5.32 -18.66
C ILE A 95 -5.13 -6.85 -18.58
N ASN A 96 -4.35 -7.47 -19.47
CA ASN A 96 -4.15 -8.92 -19.49
C ASN A 96 -3.20 -9.43 -18.40
N SER A 97 -2.53 -8.53 -17.65
CA SER A 97 -1.73 -8.94 -16.50
C SER A 97 -2.61 -9.55 -15.40
N VAL A 98 -2.07 -10.44 -14.57
CA VAL A 98 -2.84 -11.05 -13.46
C VAL A 98 -2.95 -10.07 -12.29
N GLY A 99 -4.09 -10.09 -11.60
CA GLY A 99 -4.31 -9.34 -10.35
C GLY A 99 -4.84 -7.93 -10.56
N LYS A 100 -4.74 -7.09 -9.53
CA LYS A 100 -5.39 -5.77 -9.51
C LYS A 100 -4.79 -4.81 -10.52
N LYS A 101 -5.59 -3.85 -10.95
CA LYS A 101 -5.29 -2.81 -11.94
C LYS A 101 -5.45 -1.44 -11.31
N VAL A 102 -4.35 -0.69 -11.26
CA VAL A 102 -4.33 0.70 -10.82
C VAL A 102 -3.87 1.58 -11.97
N VAL A 103 -4.60 2.66 -12.23
CA VAL A 103 -4.25 3.66 -13.25
C VAL A 103 -4.03 5.01 -12.57
N CYS A 104 -2.83 5.54 -12.72
CA CYS A 104 -2.43 6.84 -12.17
C CYS A 104 -2.19 7.84 -13.32
N GLY A 105 -3.03 8.88 -13.38
CA GLY A 105 -2.88 10.02 -14.29
C GLY A 105 -4.09 10.25 -15.18
N GLY A 106 -4.50 11.52 -15.31
CA GLY A 106 -5.68 11.90 -16.10
C GLY A 106 -5.56 11.49 -17.57
N THR A 107 -4.46 11.86 -18.23
CA THR A 107 -4.20 11.46 -19.63
C THR A 107 -4.14 9.95 -19.80
N THR A 108 -3.49 9.25 -18.87
CA THR A 108 -3.41 7.78 -18.84
C THR A 108 -4.80 7.15 -18.75
N SER A 109 -5.64 7.65 -17.84
CA SER A 109 -7.03 7.19 -17.67
C SER A 109 -7.87 7.40 -18.92
N GLN A 110 -7.71 8.53 -19.62
CA GLN A 110 -8.39 8.80 -20.89
C GLN A 110 -7.96 7.81 -21.98
N ILE A 111 -6.67 7.49 -22.07
CA ILE A 111 -6.16 6.49 -23.03
C ILE A 111 -6.71 5.10 -22.71
N VAL A 112 -6.73 4.70 -21.43
CA VAL A 112 -7.36 3.45 -20.98
C VAL A 112 -8.83 3.39 -21.40
N CYS A 113 -9.59 4.46 -21.15
CA CYS A 113 -11.00 4.54 -21.54
C CYS A 113 -11.20 4.42 -23.05
N ARG A 114 -10.38 5.12 -23.84
CA ARG A 114 -10.41 5.06 -25.31
C ARG A 114 -10.12 3.65 -25.82
N VAL A 115 -9.06 3.01 -25.35
CA VAL A 115 -8.63 1.68 -25.83
C VAL A 115 -9.62 0.59 -25.41
N LEU A 116 -10.20 0.69 -24.20
CA LEU A 116 -11.15 -0.30 -23.70
C LEU A 116 -12.60 -0.02 -24.08
N ASN A 117 -12.88 1.11 -24.73
CA ASN A 117 -14.22 1.62 -25.01
C ASN A 117 -15.09 1.68 -23.73
N LYS A 118 -14.56 2.34 -22.69
CA LYS A 118 -15.19 2.49 -21.37
C LYS A 118 -15.33 3.95 -20.98
N GLU A 119 -16.25 4.23 -20.07
CA GLU A 119 -16.47 5.57 -19.53
C GLU A 119 -15.60 5.85 -18.31
N LEU A 120 -15.15 7.10 -18.17
CA LEU A 120 -14.50 7.62 -16.96
C LEU A 120 -15.53 8.33 -16.09
N LYS A 121 -15.77 7.82 -14.88
CA LYS A 121 -16.65 8.46 -13.90
C LYS A 121 -15.82 9.10 -12.79
N VAL A 122 -15.72 10.43 -12.78
CA VAL A 122 -14.95 11.16 -11.77
C VAL A 122 -15.74 11.23 -10.47
N ASN A 123 -15.11 10.82 -9.37
CA ASN A 123 -15.71 10.89 -8.04
C ASN A 123 -15.50 12.28 -7.45
N LEU A 124 -16.49 13.16 -7.50
CA LEU A 124 -16.40 14.53 -6.99
C LEU A 124 -16.36 14.64 -5.45
N ASN A 125 -16.17 13.54 -4.73
CA ASN A 125 -16.06 13.53 -3.28
C ASN A 125 -14.60 13.83 -2.86
N TYR A 126 -14.35 15.04 -2.38
CA TYR A 126 -13.04 15.49 -1.90
C TYR A 126 -12.85 15.14 -0.43
N ILE A 127 -12.29 13.96 -0.18
CA ILE A 127 -12.05 13.43 1.18
C ILE A 127 -10.87 14.12 1.85
N ASN A 128 -9.88 14.52 1.06
CA ASN A 128 -8.75 15.31 1.51
C ASN A 128 -8.51 16.42 0.47
N PRO A 129 -8.63 17.71 0.82
CA PRO A 129 -8.44 18.81 -0.13
C PRO A 129 -7.07 18.82 -0.81
N SER A 130 -6.05 18.23 -0.17
CA SER A 130 -4.70 18.14 -0.73
C SER A 130 -4.49 16.98 -1.70
N ILE A 131 -5.46 16.06 -1.81
CA ILE A 131 -5.38 14.87 -2.66
C ILE A 131 -6.50 14.94 -3.70
N PRO A 132 -6.17 14.92 -5.00
CA PRO A 132 -7.18 14.94 -6.05
C PRO A 132 -8.20 13.79 -5.94
N PRO A 133 -9.42 13.98 -6.46
CA PRO A 133 -10.43 12.95 -6.45
C PRO A 133 -9.99 11.72 -7.24
N THR A 134 -10.59 10.58 -6.90
CA THR A 134 -10.45 9.35 -7.70
C THR A 134 -11.44 9.35 -8.86
N ALA A 135 -11.28 8.38 -9.75
CA ALA A 135 -12.25 8.07 -10.78
C ALA A 135 -12.51 6.56 -10.81
N GLU A 136 -13.62 6.19 -11.46
CA GLU A 136 -14.00 4.82 -11.74
C GLU A 136 -13.92 4.56 -13.24
N ILE A 137 -13.32 3.43 -13.58
CA ILE A 137 -13.26 2.88 -14.94
C ILE A 137 -13.55 1.39 -14.76
N ASP A 138 -14.51 0.86 -15.51
CA ASP A 138 -14.85 -0.56 -15.40
C ASP A 138 -13.62 -1.45 -15.68
N GLY A 139 -13.39 -2.47 -14.85
CA GLY A 139 -12.20 -3.32 -14.90
C GLY A 139 -10.90 -2.71 -14.32
N ILE A 140 -10.96 -1.51 -13.72
CA ILE A 140 -9.84 -0.88 -13.00
C ILE A 140 -10.18 -0.78 -11.51
N ASP A 141 -9.35 -1.34 -10.63
CA ASP A 141 -9.57 -1.34 -9.17
C ASP A 141 -9.41 0.05 -8.52
N LEU A 142 -8.56 0.90 -9.12
CA LEU A 142 -8.34 2.27 -8.69
C LEU A 142 -7.86 3.12 -9.87
N ALA A 143 -8.64 4.13 -10.27
CA ALA A 143 -8.16 5.20 -11.12
C ALA A 143 -7.99 6.48 -10.29
N CYS A 144 -6.84 7.13 -10.37
CA CYS A 144 -6.52 8.31 -9.59
C CYS A 144 -5.66 9.29 -10.40
N GLU A 145 -5.35 10.44 -9.78
CA GLU A 145 -4.36 11.36 -10.33
C GLU A 145 -2.97 10.67 -10.37
N GLY A 146 -2.09 11.16 -11.24
CA GLY A 146 -0.75 10.61 -11.43
C GLY A 146 0.22 10.95 -10.30
N VAL A 147 0.87 12.10 -10.43
CA VAL A 147 2.10 12.39 -9.70
C VAL A 147 1.85 12.84 -8.26
N LEU A 148 0.79 13.61 -8.01
CA LEU A 148 0.43 14.06 -6.67
C LEU A 148 0.01 12.87 -5.80
N THR A 149 -0.84 12.00 -6.36
CA THR A 149 -1.27 10.78 -5.66
C THR A 149 -0.10 9.85 -5.36
N MET A 150 0.79 9.62 -6.35
CA MET A 150 1.99 8.81 -6.15
C MET A 150 2.93 9.42 -5.12
N SER A 151 3.17 10.74 -5.17
CA SER A 151 4.01 11.46 -4.22
C SER A 151 3.53 11.26 -2.78
N LYS A 152 2.23 11.44 -2.55
CA LYS A 152 1.66 11.24 -1.21
C LYS A 152 1.65 9.77 -0.79
N ALA A 153 1.41 8.86 -1.72
CA ALA A 153 1.50 7.43 -1.45
C ALA A 153 2.93 7.01 -1.03
N VAL A 154 3.98 7.58 -1.64
CA VAL A 154 5.38 7.37 -1.24
C VAL A 154 5.60 7.83 0.20
N GLU A 155 5.07 8.99 0.60
CA GLU A 155 5.15 9.46 1.99
C GLU A 155 4.50 8.49 2.97
N TYR A 156 3.33 7.95 2.62
CA TYR A 156 2.62 6.97 3.45
C TYR A 156 3.38 5.66 3.58
N VAL A 157 3.95 5.14 2.49
CA VAL A 157 4.78 3.93 2.53
C VAL A 157 6.05 4.15 3.34
N LYS A 158 6.74 5.28 3.15
CA LYS A 158 7.91 5.66 3.95
C LYS A 158 7.57 5.71 5.43
N ARG A 159 6.45 6.37 5.79
CA ARG A 159 5.99 6.46 7.17
C ARG A 159 5.68 5.08 7.74
N TYR A 160 4.99 4.22 6.99
CA TYR A 160 4.69 2.85 7.42
C TYR A 160 5.96 2.04 7.72
N ILE A 161 7.03 2.24 6.95
CA ILE A 161 8.33 1.59 7.20
C ILE A 161 8.96 2.13 8.49
N SER A 162 8.98 3.46 8.67
CA SER A 162 9.66 4.11 9.80
C SER A 162 8.85 4.13 11.11
N SER A 163 7.54 3.90 11.07
CA SER A 163 6.65 4.10 12.21
C SER A 163 6.81 3.03 13.29
N LYS A 164 6.91 3.51 14.53
CA LYS A 164 6.80 2.74 15.77
C LYS A 164 5.39 2.74 16.35
N ASP A 165 4.38 3.29 15.68
CA ASP A 165 2.97 3.35 16.15
C ASP A 165 1.97 2.76 15.13
N THR A 166 1.19 1.76 15.54
CA THR A 166 0.23 1.02 14.69
C THR A 166 -1.01 1.86 14.42
N LEU A 167 -1.44 2.66 15.38
CA LEU A 167 -2.68 3.44 15.28
C LEU A 167 -2.55 4.54 14.24
N THR A 168 -1.42 5.23 14.27
CA THR A 168 -1.04 6.22 13.26
C THR A 168 -0.99 5.60 11.86
N ASP A 169 -0.40 4.41 11.69
CA ASP A 169 -0.31 3.73 10.38
C ASP A 169 -1.69 3.39 9.82
N LEU A 170 -2.57 2.83 10.66
CA LEU A 170 -3.94 2.48 10.31
C LEU A 170 -4.79 3.71 9.96
N PHE A 171 -4.56 4.85 10.61
CA PHE A 171 -5.32 6.07 10.36
C PHE A 171 -5.12 6.60 8.94
N TYR A 172 -3.88 6.61 8.43
CA TYR A 172 -3.61 7.10 7.07
C TYR A 172 -4.00 6.08 6.01
N LEU A 173 -3.82 4.78 6.24
CA LEU A 173 -4.15 3.75 5.26
C LEU A 173 -5.66 3.49 5.11
N ASN A 174 -6.47 3.82 6.11
CA ASN A 174 -7.92 3.62 6.07
C ASN A 174 -8.71 4.84 5.58
N LYS A 175 -8.05 5.88 5.07
CA LYS A 175 -8.75 6.93 4.33
C LYS A 175 -9.14 6.42 2.95
N TYR A 176 -10.19 7.01 2.39
CA TYR A 176 -10.77 6.61 1.11
C TYR A 176 -10.22 7.40 -0.09
N ASP A 177 -9.27 8.32 0.14
CA ASP A 177 -8.61 9.04 -0.94
C ASP A 177 -7.67 8.13 -1.76
N GLY A 178 -7.31 8.59 -2.97
CA GLY A 178 -6.52 7.80 -3.91
C GLY A 178 -5.14 7.39 -3.38
N SER A 179 -4.50 8.23 -2.56
CA SER A 179 -3.16 7.95 -2.06
C SER A 179 -3.19 6.89 -0.98
N SER A 180 -4.15 7.00 -0.05
CA SER A 180 -4.37 6.01 1.00
C SER A 180 -4.75 4.64 0.43
N ARG A 181 -5.68 4.61 -0.55
CA ARG A 181 -6.06 3.37 -1.23
C ARG A 181 -4.89 2.73 -1.96
N LEU A 182 -4.10 3.52 -2.70
CA LEU A 182 -2.90 3.05 -3.39
C LEU A 182 -1.90 2.45 -2.40
N SER A 183 -1.54 3.19 -1.34
CA SER A 183 -0.62 2.71 -0.32
C SER A 183 -1.11 1.42 0.35
N LYS A 184 -2.40 1.33 0.68
CA LYS A 184 -2.98 0.13 1.29
C LYS A 184 -2.87 -1.09 0.37
N MET A 185 -3.21 -0.95 -0.91
CA MET A 185 -3.08 -2.02 -1.91
C MET A 185 -1.63 -2.50 -2.01
N LEU A 186 -0.66 -1.58 -2.06
CA LEU A 186 0.75 -1.92 -2.22
C LEU A 186 1.39 -2.52 -0.94
N ILE A 187 0.99 -2.05 0.24
CA ILE A 187 1.56 -2.49 1.52
C ILE A 187 0.90 -3.79 2.01
N GLU A 188 -0.43 -3.80 2.10
CA GLU A 188 -1.17 -4.82 2.85
C GLU A 188 -1.57 -6.01 1.97
N GLU A 189 -1.96 -5.72 0.74
CA GLU A 189 -2.57 -6.69 -0.17
C GLU A 189 -1.53 -7.35 -1.09
N ALA A 190 -0.70 -6.55 -1.75
CA ALA A 190 0.23 -7.02 -2.77
C ALA A 190 1.34 -7.91 -2.18
N THR A 191 1.75 -8.92 -2.94
CA THR A 191 3.05 -9.61 -2.78
C THR A 191 3.98 -9.30 -3.95
N ASN A 192 3.39 -9.13 -5.13
CA ASN A 192 4.04 -8.89 -6.41
C ASN A 192 3.48 -7.59 -6.99
N ILE A 193 4.36 -6.69 -7.41
CA ILE A 193 3.98 -5.35 -7.87
C ILE A 193 4.67 -5.10 -9.21
N HIS A 194 3.88 -4.77 -10.23
CA HIS A 194 4.40 -4.45 -11.56
C HIS A 194 4.03 -3.01 -11.93
N PHE A 195 5.04 -2.15 -12.05
CA PHE A 195 4.89 -0.80 -12.54
C PHE A 195 5.05 -0.74 -14.07
N PHE A 196 4.02 -0.24 -14.75
CA PHE A 196 4.04 0.13 -16.16
C PHE A 196 4.22 1.64 -16.22
N VAL A 197 5.42 2.10 -16.59
CA VAL A 197 5.82 3.51 -16.48
C VAL A 197 5.95 4.11 -17.87
N GLY A 198 4.96 4.90 -18.26
CA GLY A 198 5.02 5.65 -19.49
C GLY A 198 5.95 6.86 -19.36
N ARG A 199 6.77 7.14 -20.37
CA ARG A 199 7.76 8.24 -20.38
C ARG A 199 7.35 9.44 -21.24
N ALA A 200 6.10 9.50 -21.70
CA ALA A 200 5.60 10.71 -22.35
C ALA A 200 5.78 11.93 -21.44
N ILE A 201 6.21 13.04 -22.06
CA ILE A 201 6.27 14.35 -21.45
C ILE A 201 4.87 14.96 -21.50
N ASN A 202 4.36 15.44 -20.37
CA ASN A 202 3.05 16.08 -20.33
C ASN A 202 3.16 17.52 -20.89
N PRO A 203 2.48 17.86 -22.00
CA PRO A 203 2.50 19.23 -22.54
C PRO A 203 1.95 20.27 -21.55
N ALA A 204 1.01 19.89 -20.69
CA ALA A 204 0.42 20.77 -19.67
C ALA A 204 1.40 21.14 -18.53
N HIS A 205 2.53 20.44 -18.40
CA HIS A 205 3.61 20.74 -17.44
C HIS A 205 4.74 21.58 -18.05
N GLN A 206 4.53 22.18 -19.23
CA GLN A 206 5.40 23.25 -19.74
C GLN A 206 5.15 24.61 -19.05
N ASN A 207 4.24 24.66 -18.06
CA ASN A 207 3.99 25.86 -17.27
C ASN A 207 5.16 26.07 -16.28
N PRO A 208 5.95 27.17 -16.39
CA PRO A 208 7.14 27.39 -15.58
C PRO A 208 6.89 27.48 -14.06
N GLU A 209 5.65 27.70 -13.62
CA GLU A 209 5.27 27.67 -12.19
C GLU A 209 5.08 26.25 -11.60
N PHE A 210 4.93 25.22 -12.43
CA PHE A 210 4.77 23.82 -12.00
C PHE A 210 5.55 22.85 -12.89
N PRO A 211 6.89 22.82 -12.77
CA PRO A 211 7.73 21.85 -13.47
C PRO A 211 7.64 20.49 -12.74
N LEU A 212 6.50 19.82 -12.85
CA LEU A 212 6.39 18.39 -12.51
C LEU A 212 7.01 17.59 -13.65
N ASP A 213 8.34 17.65 -13.67
CA ASP A 213 9.21 17.05 -14.67
C ASP A 213 8.98 15.53 -14.74
N LEU A 214 9.14 14.97 -15.94
CA LEU A 214 9.23 13.52 -16.16
C LEU A 214 10.19 12.87 -15.16
N GLY A 215 11.29 13.57 -14.81
CA GLY A 215 12.23 13.17 -13.79
C GLY A 215 11.61 12.93 -12.41
N LEU A 216 10.62 13.73 -11.99
CA LEU A 216 9.94 13.54 -10.72
C LEU A 216 9.08 12.26 -10.70
N LYS A 217 8.33 11.98 -11.77
CA LYS A 217 7.55 10.74 -11.90
C LYS A 217 8.45 9.51 -11.82
N LEU A 218 9.56 9.49 -12.58
CA LEU A 218 10.51 8.37 -12.57
C LEU A 218 11.11 8.18 -11.17
N LYS A 219 11.58 9.27 -10.56
CA LYS A 219 12.12 9.25 -9.19
C LYS A 219 11.10 8.72 -8.17
N LEU A 220 9.83 9.10 -8.29
CA LEU A 220 8.77 8.62 -7.40
C LEU A 220 8.53 7.12 -7.55
N VAL A 221 8.49 6.60 -8.78
CA VAL A 221 8.36 5.15 -9.01
C VAL A 221 9.57 4.41 -8.46
N ASP A 222 10.78 4.88 -8.72
CA ASP A 222 12.00 4.23 -8.22
C ASP A 222 12.05 4.24 -6.68
N THR A 223 11.68 5.37 -6.07
CA THR A 223 11.60 5.50 -4.61
C THR A 223 10.55 4.55 -4.02
N MET A 224 9.36 4.50 -4.63
CA MET A 224 8.29 3.59 -4.24
C MET A 224 8.74 2.13 -4.34
N ALA A 225 9.34 1.75 -5.47
CA ALA A 225 9.85 0.41 -5.71
C ALA A 225 10.91 0.02 -4.67
N GLY A 226 11.83 0.93 -4.34
CA GLY A 226 12.82 0.73 -3.27
C GLY A 226 12.17 0.43 -1.93
N TYR A 227 11.20 1.24 -1.50
CA TYR A 227 10.48 1.02 -0.25
C TYR A 227 9.70 -0.30 -0.20
N LEU A 228 9.03 -0.66 -1.30
CA LEU A 228 8.28 -1.91 -1.39
C LEU A 228 9.20 -3.13 -1.36
N LYS A 229 10.38 -3.06 -2.00
CA LYS A 229 11.42 -4.10 -1.89
C LYS A 229 11.93 -4.22 -0.45
N CYS A 230 12.13 -3.11 0.26
CA CYS A 230 12.48 -3.14 1.69
C CYS A 230 11.40 -3.80 2.57
N LEU A 231 10.13 -3.76 2.15
CA LEU A 231 9.03 -4.48 2.78
C LEU A 231 8.95 -5.97 2.38
N GLY A 232 9.92 -6.48 1.61
CA GLY A 232 9.98 -7.87 1.15
C GLY A 232 9.03 -8.18 0.00
N LYS A 233 8.59 -7.17 -0.77
CA LYS A 233 7.76 -7.36 -1.97
C LYS A 233 8.62 -7.65 -3.20
N GLU A 234 8.09 -8.45 -4.12
CA GLU A 234 8.66 -8.59 -5.45
C GLU A 234 8.17 -7.43 -6.32
N VAL A 235 9.09 -6.63 -6.85
CA VAL A 235 8.75 -5.42 -7.62
C VAL A 235 9.46 -5.42 -8.97
N THR A 236 8.68 -5.33 -10.03
CA THR A 236 9.14 -5.18 -11.42
C THR A 236 8.73 -3.80 -11.94
N VAL A 237 9.60 -3.16 -12.71
CA VAL A 237 9.33 -1.87 -13.35
C VAL A 237 9.63 -2.03 -14.83
N GLU A 238 8.64 -1.73 -15.67
CA GLU A 238 8.75 -1.74 -17.12
C GLU A 238 8.44 -0.34 -17.67
N TYR A 239 9.31 0.15 -18.54
CA TYR A 239 9.22 1.51 -19.09
C TYR A 239 8.74 1.47 -20.53
N PHE A 240 7.84 2.40 -20.86
CA PHE A 240 7.26 2.55 -22.20
C PHE A 240 7.49 3.98 -22.71
#